data_AF-A0A1S4H5X2-F1
#
_entry.id   AF-A0A1S4H5X2-F1
#
_cell.length_a   1.000
_cell.length_b   1.000
_cell.length_c   1.000
_cell.angle_alpha   90.00
_cell.angle_beta   90.00
_cell.angle_gamma   90.00
#
_symmetry.space_group_name_H-M   'P 1'
#
loop_
_entity.id
_entity.type
_entity.pdbx_description
1 polymer ?
#
loop_
_entity_poly.entity_id
_entity_poly.type
_entity_poly.pdbx_seq_one_letter_code
_entity_poly.pdbx_strand_id
1 'polypeptide(L)'
;MGCAGSKHQEPKKEKKKSTTEIVTDAQVTNTSALLVTKETKFTHLVHSTISSENFQVQTVSSTSSTQPVQCNYDLSNNAYVLVFRNDKFDPMHSRQVSANDMKQIKEFCQHYRCDRLDINENNTIAEINSKMEEISERDFTTYSCLIVFIMGSKFGSATILANDGEYYSFKHYVLECCTTNRTLDIKPKLFIILTGEQDNTTPSTIETIKPCMSFKLDTMIFESSYQGTASFRDMKKGNFFMQFFLRLVHKHNRESIMKIYPLLYREFLRRSIPQTPTLTTTLRKDLILGHLLKPCENMPTIPHEPSMLREVYDLSNDAYVLVFHNDEFEDSAFNRPGSAKDMERIQQVLQHYRCDKLDINENKSKEYVQQKMAEISQKDFTPYSCLIVFIMSHGSINDTILASDGKWFYFQEDIVDKCTSNRTLDGKPKLLVLQACRGNDRIVVDAIPPRSDKVDLVIFQSTYQGKIS
;
A
#
# COMPACT_ATOMS: atom_id res chain seq x y z
N MET A 1 -53.36 -6.02 -39.48
CA MET A 1 -53.37 -6.95 -40.63
C MET A 1 -53.37 -6.08 -41.89
N GLY A 2 -52.42 -6.09 -42.81
CA GLY A 2 -51.18 -6.83 -43.03
C GLY A 2 -50.70 -6.49 -44.45
N CYS A 3 -49.37 -6.42 -44.64
CA CYS A 3 -48.60 -6.64 -45.89
C CYS A 3 -48.89 -5.74 -47.10
N ALA A 4 -48.02 -5.46 -48.07
CA ALA A 4 -46.58 -5.56 -48.43
C ALA A 4 -46.60 -4.96 -49.88
N GLY A 5 -45.65 -4.25 -50.48
CA GLY A 5 -44.19 -4.29 -50.53
C GLY A 5 -43.76 -3.87 -51.97
N SER A 6 -42.45 -3.63 -52.17
CA SER A 6 -41.73 -3.51 -53.47
C SER A 6 -41.84 -2.12 -54.19
N LYS A 7 -40.81 -1.48 -54.79
CA LYS A 7 -39.54 -1.90 -55.45
C LYS A 7 -38.47 -0.78 -55.51
N HIS A 8 -37.23 -1.23 -55.76
CA HIS A 8 -35.94 -0.57 -56.06
C HIS A 8 -35.87 0.61 -57.05
N GLN A 9 -34.84 1.47 -56.87
CA GLN A 9 -33.86 1.80 -57.94
C GLN A 9 -32.54 2.44 -57.40
N GLU A 10 -31.39 1.87 -57.80
CA GLU A 10 -30.04 2.48 -57.77
C GLU A 10 -29.90 3.58 -58.85
N PRO A 11 -28.82 4.39 -58.80
CA PRO A 11 -27.83 4.23 -59.87
C PRO A 11 -26.33 4.41 -59.48
N LYS A 12 -25.54 3.48 -60.03
CA LYS A 12 -24.29 3.61 -60.84
C LYS A 12 -23.04 4.40 -60.36
N LYS A 13 -21.96 3.60 -60.32
CA LYS A 13 -20.51 3.84 -60.31
C LYS A 13 -19.98 4.75 -61.43
N GLU A 14 -18.89 5.44 -61.13
CA GLU A 14 -17.87 5.85 -62.12
C GLU A 14 -16.48 5.35 -61.71
N LYS A 15 -15.74 4.83 -62.70
CA LYS A 15 -14.43 4.16 -62.61
C LYS A 15 -13.30 5.16 -62.90
N LYS A 16 -12.16 5.06 -62.22
CA LYS A 16 -10.84 5.31 -62.83
C LYS A 16 -9.80 4.27 -62.38
N LYS A 17 -9.17 3.65 -63.39
CA LYS A 17 -8.07 2.67 -63.39
C LYS A 17 -6.76 3.35 -62.90
N SER A 18 -6.01 2.75 -61.98
CA SER A 18 -4.90 1.78 -62.17
C SER A 18 -3.60 2.38 -62.70
N THR A 19 -2.54 2.41 -61.88
CA THR A 19 -1.22 1.85 -62.27
C THR A 19 -0.47 1.39 -61.01
N THR A 20 0.10 0.20 -61.12
CA THR A 20 0.88 -0.54 -60.13
C THR A 20 2.36 -0.31 -60.41
N GLU A 21 3.17 0.02 -59.41
CA GLU A 21 4.58 -0.31 -59.40
C GLU A 21 4.96 -0.88 -58.04
N ILE A 22 5.53 -2.08 -58.08
CA ILE A 22 6.13 -2.82 -56.97
C ILE A 22 7.64 -2.60 -57.10
N VAL A 23 8.29 -2.05 -56.07
CA VAL A 23 9.70 -2.28 -55.81
C VAL A 23 9.88 -2.48 -54.29
N THR A 24 10.42 -3.64 -53.96
CA THR A 24 10.93 -4.10 -52.67
C THR A 24 12.22 -3.39 -52.30
N ASP A 25 12.37 -2.90 -51.07
CA ASP A 25 13.30 -3.48 -50.07
C ASP A 25 13.45 -2.60 -48.82
N ALA A 26 13.77 -3.28 -47.71
CA ALA A 26 13.89 -2.77 -46.36
C ALA A 26 15.12 -1.86 -46.13
N GLN A 27 15.02 -0.92 -45.17
CA GLN A 27 15.95 -0.80 -44.02
C GLN A 27 15.60 0.37 -43.08
N VAL A 28 15.23 0.00 -41.85
CA VAL A 28 15.55 0.59 -40.54
C VAL A 28 16.07 2.05 -40.52
N THR A 29 15.26 2.98 -40.02
CA THR A 29 15.70 4.34 -39.65
C THR A 29 15.55 4.61 -38.14
N ASN A 30 16.70 4.69 -37.47
CA ASN A 30 17.06 5.44 -36.26
C ASN A 30 15.93 6.04 -35.38
N THR A 31 15.56 5.32 -34.32
CA THR A 31 14.84 5.85 -33.14
C THR A 31 15.76 6.28 -32.00
N SER A 32 17.08 6.09 -32.12
CA SER A 32 18.06 6.35 -31.06
C SER A 32 18.51 7.81 -30.92
N ALA A 33 18.29 8.65 -31.94
CA ALA A 33 18.75 10.04 -31.94
C ALA A 33 17.80 11.03 -31.22
N LEU A 34 16.52 10.67 -31.03
CA LEU A 34 15.53 11.55 -30.42
C LEU A 34 15.48 11.47 -28.88
N LEU A 35 16.00 10.38 -28.29
CA LEU A 35 16.09 10.20 -26.84
C LEU A 35 17.30 10.91 -26.23
N VAL A 36 18.45 10.91 -26.92
CA VAL A 36 19.70 11.53 -26.44
C VAL A 36 19.60 13.06 -26.37
N THR A 37 18.79 13.69 -27.24
CA THR A 37 18.62 15.15 -27.25
C THR A 37 17.74 15.67 -26.11
N LYS A 38 16.91 14.82 -25.47
CA LYS A 38 16.13 15.20 -24.27
C LYS A 38 16.96 15.08 -22.99
N GLU A 39 17.82 14.08 -22.85
CA GLU A 39 18.72 13.94 -21.69
C GLU A 39 19.77 15.07 -21.63
N THR A 40 20.27 15.53 -22.77
CA THR A 40 21.31 16.56 -22.83
C THR A 40 20.78 17.97 -22.47
N LYS A 41 19.47 18.23 -22.62
CA LYS A 41 18.84 19.47 -22.14
C LYS A 41 18.63 19.49 -20.63
N PHE A 42 18.57 18.32 -19.98
CA PHE A 42 18.36 18.22 -18.54
C PHE A 42 19.61 18.60 -17.74
N THR A 43 20.81 18.33 -18.27
CA THR A 43 22.09 18.70 -17.64
C THR A 43 22.43 20.18 -17.80
N HIS A 44 21.95 20.85 -18.86
CA HIS A 44 22.26 22.27 -19.09
C HIS A 44 21.34 23.25 -18.33
N LEU A 45 20.13 22.86 -17.94
CA LEU A 45 19.19 23.75 -17.25
C LEU A 45 19.45 23.83 -15.72
N VAL A 46 20.14 22.84 -15.14
CA VAL A 46 20.50 22.83 -13.72
C VAL A 46 21.65 23.81 -13.41
N HIS A 47 22.34 24.32 -14.43
CA HIS A 47 23.54 25.17 -14.26
C HIS A 47 23.35 26.67 -14.52
N SER A 48 22.14 27.18 -14.82
CA SER A 48 21.98 28.58 -15.25
C SER A 48 20.95 29.44 -14.50
N THR A 49 20.49 29.06 -13.31
CA THR A 49 19.57 29.93 -12.53
C THR A 49 19.94 29.97 -11.05
N ILE A 50 21.14 30.45 -10.77
CA ILE A 50 21.48 31.02 -9.46
C ILE A 50 22.12 32.38 -9.72
N SER A 51 21.31 33.43 -9.73
CA SER A 51 21.80 34.80 -9.62
C SER A 51 20.85 35.60 -8.73
N SER A 52 21.47 36.18 -7.70
CA SER A 52 21.03 37.23 -6.79
C SER A 52 19.84 36.96 -5.87
N GLU A 53 20.15 36.57 -4.64
CA GLU A 53 19.78 37.36 -3.45
C GLU A 53 20.73 37.04 -2.29
N ASN A 54 21.24 38.09 -1.62
CA ASN A 54 22.35 38.06 -0.68
C ASN A 54 21.99 37.36 0.64
N PHE A 55 22.68 36.28 0.97
CA PHE A 55 22.81 35.81 2.35
C PHE A 55 24.29 35.57 2.65
N GLN A 56 24.89 36.40 3.51
CA GLN A 56 26.28 36.23 3.93
C GLN A 56 26.42 34.94 4.74
N VAL A 57 27.06 33.94 4.14
CA VAL A 57 27.50 32.72 4.84
C VAL A 57 28.93 32.95 5.32
N GLN A 58 29.11 33.03 6.63
CA GLN A 58 30.43 32.89 7.25
C GLN A 58 31.00 31.51 6.89
N THR A 59 32.14 31.50 6.21
CA THR A 59 32.91 30.31 5.86
C THR A 59 33.49 29.67 7.11
N VAL A 60 32.84 28.62 7.61
CA VAL A 60 33.47 27.63 8.48
C VAL A 60 33.99 26.51 7.58
N SER A 61 35.30 26.43 7.45
CA SER A 61 35.98 25.32 6.79
C SER A 61 35.80 24.05 7.62
N SER A 62 34.86 23.20 7.24
CA SER A 62 34.79 21.82 7.73
C SER A 62 35.06 20.86 6.58
N THR A 63 36.17 20.14 6.70
CA THR A 63 36.46 18.95 5.93
C THR A 63 35.38 17.90 6.22
N SER A 64 34.34 17.81 5.39
CA SER A 64 33.39 16.71 5.45
C SER A 64 33.82 15.62 4.48
N SER A 65 34.35 14.53 5.05
CA SER A 65 34.41 13.24 4.38
C SER A 65 32.98 12.86 3.97
N THR A 66 32.70 12.80 2.67
CA THR A 66 31.46 12.23 2.13
C THR A 66 31.46 10.72 2.38
N GLN A 67 30.99 10.34 3.57
CA GLN A 67 30.56 8.96 3.85
C GLN A 67 29.44 8.63 2.85
N PRO A 68 29.49 7.48 2.14
CA PRO A 68 28.42 7.09 1.23
C PRO A 68 27.11 6.94 2.01
N VAL A 69 26.02 7.51 1.47
CA VAL A 69 24.67 7.36 2.05
C VAL A 69 24.35 5.88 2.13
N GLN A 70 24.24 5.33 3.34
CA GLN A 70 23.91 3.92 3.53
C GLN A 70 22.45 3.67 3.09
N CYS A 71 22.28 3.10 1.90
CA CYS A 71 20.97 2.84 1.31
C CYS A 71 20.19 1.70 1.98
N ASN A 72 20.85 0.86 2.79
CA ASN A 72 20.28 -0.33 3.42
C ASN A 72 20.28 -0.22 4.96
N TYR A 73 19.33 -0.86 5.64
CA TYR A 73 19.40 -1.05 7.08
C TYR A 73 20.57 -1.97 7.47
N ASP A 74 21.23 -1.67 8.60
CA ASP A 74 22.25 -2.54 9.18
C ASP A 74 21.59 -3.69 9.96
N LEU A 75 21.68 -4.89 9.38
CA LEU A 75 21.17 -6.12 9.97
C LEU A 75 22.30 -7.05 10.45
N SER A 76 23.44 -6.50 10.87
CA SER A 76 24.59 -7.26 11.38
C SER A 76 24.27 -8.09 12.63
N ASN A 77 23.43 -7.57 13.53
CA ASN A 77 23.01 -8.25 14.75
C ASN A 77 21.73 -9.08 14.57
N ASN A 78 21.35 -9.79 15.62
CA ASN A 78 20.12 -10.58 15.63
C ASN A 78 18.86 -9.70 15.54
N ALA A 79 17.79 -10.26 14.99
CA ALA A 79 16.43 -9.74 15.13
C ALA A 79 15.84 -10.18 16.48
N TYR A 80 15.09 -9.28 17.13
CA TYR A 80 14.17 -9.68 18.19
C TYR A 80 12.84 -10.08 17.56
N VAL A 81 12.38 -11.31 17.83
CA VAL A 81 11.11 -11.79 17.29
C VAL A 81 10.08 -11.90 18.40
N LEU A 82 8.99 -11.14 18.28
CA LEU A 82 7.85 -11.15 19.18
C LEU A 82 6.67 -11.82 18.47
N VAL A 83 5.99 -12.73 19.15
CA VAL A 83 4.82 -13.43 18.60
C VAL A 83 3.66 -13.32 19.56
N PHE A 84 2.54 -12.78 19.09
CA PHE A 84 1.24 -12.85 19.74
C PHE A 84 0.38 -13.88 19.02
N ARG A 85 -0.06 -14.90 19.73
CA ARG A 85 -0.93 -15.94 19.18
C ARG A 85 -2.16 -16.11 20.07
N ASN A 86 -3.30 -15.62 19.60
CA ASN A 86 -4.57 -15.69 20.31
C ASN A 86 -5.52 -16.61 19.53
N ASP A 87 -5.67 -17.85 19.98
CA ASP A 87 -6.41 -18.89 19.28
C ASP A 87 -7.51 -19.54 20.13
N LYS A 88 -7.69 -19.12 21.40
CA LYS A 88 -8.72 -19.69 22.30
C LYS A 88 -10.14 -19.65 21.72
N PHE A 89 -10.52 -18.54 21.09
CA PHE A 89 -11.84 -18.36 20.49
C PHE A 89 -11.94 -18.88 19.06
N ASP A 90 -10.82 -19.39 18.52
CA ASP A 90 -10.82 -19.99 17.21
C ASP A 90 -11.37 -21.43 17.28
N PRO A 91 -12.13 -21.87 16.26
CA PRO A 91 -12.56 -23.25 16.15
C PRO A 91 -11.38 -24.22 16.30
N MET A 92 -11.59 -25.39 16.91
CA MET A 92 -10.53 -26.38 17.19
C MET A 92 -9.68 -26.70 15.95
N HIS A 93 -10.30 -26.79 14.77
CA HIS A 93 -9.60 -26.97 13.50
C HIS A 93 -8.69 -25.77 13.15
N SER A 94 -9.13 -24.53 13.39
CA SER A 94 -8.31 -23.32 13.17
C SER A 94 -7.11 -23.25 14.12
N ARG A 95 -7.27 -23.70 15.39
CA ARG A 95 -6.15 -23.82 16.35
C ARG A 95 -5.07 -24.80 15.90
N GLN A 96 -5.45 -25.94 15.35
CA GLN A 96 -4.48 -26.90 14.81
C GLN A 96 -3.77 -26.33 13.57
N VAL A 97 -4.45 -25.49 12.80
CA VAL A 97 -3.89 -24.80 11.64
C VAL A 97 -2.95 -23.66 12.04
N SER A 98 -3.25 -22.89 13.10
CA SER A 98 -2.34 -21.86 13.64
C SER A 98 -1.05 -22.45 14.22
N ALA A 99 -1.07 -23.71 14.68
CA ALA A 99 0.14 -24.43 15.06
C ALA A 99 1.11 -24.62 13.85
N ASN A 100 0.59 -24.75 12.63
CA ASN A 100 1.42 -24.79 11.43
C ASN A 100 2.04 -23.42 11.10
N ASP A 101 1.36 -22.31 11.42
CA ASP A 101 1.94 -20.96 11.31
C ASP A 101 3.11 -20.81 12.30
N MET A 102 2.94 -21.27 13.53
CA MET A 102 4.03 -21.30 14.53
C MET A 102 5.21 -22.18 14.10
N LYS A 103 4.94 -23.32 13.46
CA LYS A 103 6.00 -24.18 12.91
C LYS A 103 6.82 -23.41 11.86
N GLN A 104 6.16 -22.71 10.94
CA GLN A 104 6.82 -21.91 9.91
C GLN A 104 7.64 -20.75 10.50
N ILE A 105 7.14 -20.07 11.55
CA ILE A 105 7.90 -19.01 12.26
C ILE A 105 9.15 -19.59 12.91
N LYS A 106 9.04 -20.76 13.55
CA LYS A 106 10.18 -21.46 14.16
C LYS A 106 11.21 -21.87 13.10
N GLU A 107 10.76 -22.42 11.98
CA GLU A 107 11.62 -22.77 10.83
C GLU A 107 12.32 -21.52 10.25
N PHE A 108 11.61 -20.40 10.13
CA PHE A 108 12.21 -19.12 9.76
C PHE A 108 13.32 -18.72 10.75
N CYS A 109 13.07 -18.78 12.06
CA CYS A 109 14.06 -18.43 13.08
C CYS A 109 15.27 -19.39 13.16
N GLN A 110 15.17 -20.60 12.57
CA GLN A 110 16.30 -21.51 12.41
C GLN A 110 17.25 -21.07 11.30
N HIS A 111 16.74 -20.45 10.23
CA HIS A 111 17.53 -20.02 9.07
C HIS A 111 18.05 -18.59 9.18
N TYR A 112 17.38 -17.76 9.96
CA TYR A 112 17.74 -16.36 10.20
C TYR A 112 18.23 -16.15 11.64
N ARG A 113 19.03 -15.12 11.85
CA ARG A 113 19.58 -14.67 13.15
C ARG A 113 18.48 -14.09 14.02
N CYS A 114 17.62 -14.97 14.53
CA CYS A 114 16.43 -14.68 15.32
C CYS A 114 16.46 -15.47 16.64
N ASP A 115 17.61 -15.44 17.34
CA ASP A 115 17.83 -16.35 18.47
C ASP A 115 16.92 -16.05 19.68
N ARG A 116 16.29 -14.87 19.71
CA ARG A 116 15.25 -14.52 20.68
C ARG A 116 13.88 -14.57 20.02
N LEU A 117 13.15 -15.65 20.31
CA LEU A 117 11.75 -15.85 19.94
C LEU A 117 10.87 -15.74 21.20
N ASP A 118 10.26 -14.57 21.40
CA ASP A 118 9.37 -14.24 22.54
C ASP A 118 7.92 -14.57 22.15
N ILE A 119 7.42 -15.73 22.61
CA ILE A 119 6.09 -16.24 22.25
C ILE A 119 5.10 -15.94 23.38
N ASN A 120 4.02 -15.25 23.04
CA ASN A 120 2.93 -14.86 23.92
C ASN A 120 1.64 -15.50 23.37
N GLU A 121 1.24 -16.62 23.98
CA GLU A 121 0.08 -17.40 23.52
C GLU A 121 -1.10 -17.20 24.47
N ASN A 122 -2.25 -16.83 23.91
CA ASN A 122 -3.52 -16.76 24.63
C ASN A 122 -3.43 -15.88 25.88
N ASN A 123 -2.79 -14.72 25.75
CA ASN A 123 -2.71 -13.73 26.81
C ASN A 123 -4.03 -12.96 26.96
N THR A 124 -4.40 -12.68 28.21
CA THR A 124 -5.43 -11.70 28.60
C THR A 124 -4.98 -10.28 28.26
N ILE A 125 -5.89 -9.30 28.29
CA ILE A 125 -5.51 -7.89 28.07
C ILE A 125 -4.49 -7.43 29.11
N ALA A 126 -4.64 -7.82 30.38
CA ALA A 126 -3.68 -7.44 31.42
C ALA A 126 -2.26 -7.99 31.14
N GLU A 127 -2.15 -9.22 30.66
CA GLU A 127 -0.87 -9.83 30.29
C GLU A 127 -0.29 -9.22 29.02
N ILE A 128 -1.12 -8.91 28.02
CA ILE A 128 -0.70 -8.16 26.82
C ILE A 128 -0.18 -6.79 27.24
N ASN A 129 -0.87 -6.12 28.17
CA ASN A 129 -0.48 -4.80 28.63
C ASN A 129 0.88 -4.83 29.34
N SER A 130 1.04 -5.75 30.29
CA SER A 130 2.31 -5.95 30.98
C SER A 130 3.45 -6.28 30.01
N LYS A 131 3.20 -7.11 28.98
CA LYS A 131 4.19 -7.40 27.95
C LYS A 131 4.52 -6.17 27.10
N MET A 132 3.53 -5.36 26.72
CA MET A 132 3.80 -4.17 25.90
C MET A 132 4.49 -3.06 26.68
N GLU A 133 4.24 -2.94 27.98
CA GLU A 133 5.03 -2.10 28.90
C GLU A 133 6.49 -2.59 28.95
N GLU A 134 6.72 -3.89 29.14
CA GLU A 134 8.05 -4.50 29.09
C GLU A 134 8.77 -4.18 27.76
N ILE A 135 8.08 -4.32 26.62
CA ILE A 135 8.63 -4.02 25.29
C ILE A 135 8.92 -2.53 25.13
N SER A 136 8.10 -1.64 25.69
CA SER A 136 8.32 -0.20 25.60
C SER A 136 9.58 0.26 26.34
N GLU A 137 9.97 -0.44 27.40
CA GLU A 137 11.13 -0.11 28.25
C GLU A 137 12.38 -0.95 27.94
N ARG A 138 12.23 -2.08 27.23
CA ARG A 138 13.33 -2.98 26.89
C ARG A 138 14.41 -2.30 26.06
N ASP A 139 15.66 -2.58 26.37
CA ASP A 139 16.80 -2.17 25.55
C ASP A 139 17.00 -3.11 24.35
N PHE A 140 16.80 -2.57 23.14
CA PHE A 140 17.03 -3.25 21.87
C PHE A 140 18.35 -2.85 21.20
N THR A 141 19.25 -2.12 21.87
CA THR A 141 20.51 -1.62 21.29
C THR A 141 21.31 -2.71 20.59
N THR A 142 21.36 -3.91 21.17
CA THR A 142 22.08 -5.08 20.65
C THR A 142 21.37 -5.82 19.51
N TYR A 143 20.11 -5.48 19.20
CA TYR A 143 19.35 -6.06 18.09
C TYR A 143 19.35 -5.15 16.88
N SER A 144 19.33 -5.73 15.69
CA SER A 144 19.29 -4.97 14.43
C SER A 144 17.89 -4.54 14.04
N CYS A 145 16.87 -5.31 14.41
CA CYS A 145 15.48 -5.03 14.06
C CYS A 145 14.50 -5.72 15.01
N LEU A 146 13.24 -5.30 14.93
CA LEU A 146 12.11 -5.94 15.59
C LEU A 146 11.21 -6.59 14.53
N ILE A 147 10.86 -7.86 14.72
CA ILE A 147 9.88 -8.57 13.90
C ILE A 147 8.74 -9.02 14.81
N VAL A 148 7.52 -8.59 14.52
CA VAL A 148 6.33 -8.91 15.30
C VAL A 148 5.35 -9.71 14.46
N PHE A 149 5.00 -10.90 14.92
CA PHE A 149 3.93 -11.71 14.35
C PHE A 149 2.69 -11.62 15.23
N ILE A 150 1.54 -11.35 14.64
CA ILE A 150 0.26 -11.32 15.34
C ILE A 150 -0.68 -12.29 14.65
N MET A 151 -1.20 -13.26 15.39
CA MET A 151 -2.14 -14.28 14.93
C MET A 151 -3.37 -14.28 15.83
N GLY A 152 -4.56 -14.18 15.23
CA GLY A 152 -5.81 -14.33 15.97
C GLY A 152 -7.03 -13.83 15.21
N SER A 153 -8.11 -13.60 15.95
CA SER A 153 -9.32 -12.99 15.41
C SER A 153 -9.25 -11.45 15.55
N LYS A 154 -9.63 -10.73 14.48
CA LYS A 154 -9.76 -9.27 14.49
C LYS A 154 -11.22 -8.82 14.43
N PHE A 155 -11.46 -7.63 14.97
CA PHE A 155 -12.66 -6.85 14.79
C PHE A 155 -12.30 -5.50 14.15
N GLY A 156 -12.98 -5.11 13.08
CA GLY A 156 -12.71 -3.86 12.36
C GLY A 156 -11.27 -3.75 11.82
N SER A 157 -10.74 -2.53 11.81
CA SER A 157 -9.51 -2.18 11.07
C SER A 157 -8.19 -2.48 11.78
N ALA A 158 -8.20 -2.73 13.09
CA ALA A 158 -6.96 -2.84 13.88
C ALA A 158 -7.11 -3.46 15.27
N THR A 159 -8.26 -4.04 15.60
CA THR A 159 -8.54 -4.52 16.96
C THR A 159 -8.46 -6.03 17.00
N ILE A 160 -7.70 -6.59 17.96
CA ILE A 160 -7.43 -8.01 18.08
C ILE A 160 -8.06 -8.53 19.36
N LEU A 161 -8.67 -9.72 19.28
CA LEU A 161 -9.28 -10.40 20.41
C LEU A 161 -8.19 -11.00 21.32
N ALA A 162 -8.26 -10.67 22.61
CA ALA A 162 -7.46 -11.26 23.68
C ALA A 162 -8.19 -12.46 24.31
N ASN A 163 -7.50 -13.18 25.20
CA ASN A 163 -7.94 -14.48 25.72
C ASN A 163 -9.12 -14.44 26.71
N ASP A 164 -9.35 -13.29 27.32
CA ASP A 164 -10.44 -12.99 28.24
C ASP A 164 -11.73 -12.54 27.52
N GLY A 165 -11.70 -12.44 26.19
CA GLY A 165 -12.84 -11.95 25.39
C GLY A 165 -12.82 -10.43 25.18
N GLU A 166 -11.84 -9.76 25.74
CA GLU A 166 -11.60 -8.33 25.57
C GLU A 166 -10.71 -8.06 24.35
N TYR A 167 -10.51 -6.78 24.03
CA TYR A 167 -9.93 -6.35 22.77
C TYR A 167 -8.79 -5.34 22.97
N TYR A 168 -7.71 -5.47 22.18
CA TYR A 168 -6.62 -4.50 22.14
C TYR A 168 -6.37 -4.00 20.72
N SER A 169 -5.89 -2.76 20.59
CA SER A 169 -5.57 -2.17 19.29
C SER A 169 -4.13 -2.46 18.88
N PHE A 170 -3.94 -3.07 17.71
CA PHE A 170 -2.62 -3.13 17.09
C PHE A 170 -2.04 -1.72 16.89
N LYS A 171 -2.82 -0.81 16.30
CA LYS A 171 -2.34 0.53 15.90
C LYS A 171 -2.07 1.44 17.09
N HIS A 172 -3.00 1.49 18.06
CA HIS A 172 -2.91 2.41 19.21
C HIS A 172 -2.16 1.85 20.40
N TYR A 173 -1.81 0.57 20.36
CA TYR A 173 -1.14 -0.08 21.48
C TYR A 173 0.16 -0.75 21.05
N VAL A 174 0.08 -1.87 20.32
CA VAL A 174 1.28 -2.66 19.97
C VAL A 174 2.27 -1.82 19.18
N LEU A 175 1.78 -1.15 18.14
CA LEU A 175 2.61 -0.29 17.29
C LEU A 175 3.12 0.94 18.05
N GLU A 176 2.29 1.57 18.88
CA GLU A 176 2.71 2.71 19.70
C GLU A 176 3.85 2.34 20.64
N CYS A 177 3.71 1.30 21.45
CA CYS A 177 4.77 0.84 22.37
C CYS A 177 6.09 0.49 21.66
N CYS A 178 6.02 -0.09 20.45
CA CYS A 178 7.21 -0.39 19.64
C CYS A 178 7.84 0.85 18.99
N THR A 179 7.06 1.90 18.73
CA THR A 179 7.53 3.14 18.07
C THR A 179 7.87 4.25 19.07
N THR A 180 7.47 4.14 20.33
CA THR A 180 7.94 4.98 21.45
C THR A 180 9.29 4.52 22.01
N ASN A 181 9.69 3.26 21.79
CA ASN A 181 10.96 2.73 22.27
C ASN A 181 12.14 3.33 21.48
N ARG A 182 12.91 4.19 22.16
CA ARG A 182 14.03 4.95 21.58
C ARG A 182 15.19 4.08 21.08
N THR A 183 15.41 2.91 21.68
CA THR A 183 16.50 2.00 21.26
C THR A 183 16.20 1.26 19.95
N LEU A 184 14.95 1.34 19.50
CA LEU A 184 14.50 0.91 18.18
C LEU A 184 14.44 2.05 17.16
N ASP A 185 14.74 3.31 17.54
CA ASP A 185 14.86 4.40 16.55
C ASP A 185 15.85 3.99 15.46
N ILE A 186 15.63 4.44 14.22
CA ILE A 186 16.44 4.11 13.02
C ILE A 186 16.52 2.61 12.65
N LYS A 187 15.92 1.72 13.43
CA LYS A 187 15.87 0.27 13.16
C LYS A 187 14.53 -0.12 12.54
N PRO A 188 14.52 -1.05 11.58
CA PRO A 188 13.27 -1.47 10.96
C PRO A 188 12.41 -2.28 11.94
N LYS A 189 11.11 -1.98 11.94
CA LYS A 189 10.08 -2.65 12.74
C LYS A 189 9.08 -3.29 11.77
N LEU A 190 9.17 -4.60 11.64
CA LEU A 190 8.36 -5.39 10.71
C LEU A 190 7.21 -6.06 11.45
N PHE A 191 5.98 -5.80 11.04
CA PHE A 191 4.77 -6.38 11.60
C PHE A 191 4.10 -7.27 10.56
N ILE A 192 3.78 -8.52 10.94
CA ILE A 192 3.07 -9.49 10.12
C ILE A 192 1.77 -9.86 10.84
N ILE A 193 0.65 -9.41 10.30
CA ILE A 193 -0.68 -9.54 10.89
C ILE A 193 -1.47 -10.62 10.16
N LEU A 194 -1.66 -11.76 10.82
CA LEU A 194 -2.37 -12.95 10.35
C LEU A 194 -3.73 -13.10 11.02
N THR A 195 -4.63 -12.15 10.77
CA THR A 195 -5.93 -12.11 11.45
C THR A 195 -7.09 -12.42 10.53
N GLY A 196 -8.02 -13.26 11.00
CA GLY A 196 -9.34 -13.46 10.38
C GLY A 196 -10.37 -12.51 10.98
N GLU A 197 -11.34 -12.05 10.19
CA GLU A 197 -12.40 -11.17 10.66
C GLU A 197 -13.55 -11.98 11.29
N GLN A 198 -14.03 -11.58 12.47
CA GLN A 198 -15.24 -12.15 13.08
C GLN A 198 -16.49 -11.35 12.67
N ASP A 199 -17.61 -12.05 12.45
CA ASP A 199 -18.90 -11.44 12.14
C ASP A 199 -19.49 -10.69 13.35
N ASN A 200 -19.66 -9.37 13.19
CA ASN A 200 -20.71 -8.49 13.72
C ASN A 200 -21.04 -8.40 15.23
N THR A 201 -20.18 -8.83 16.15
CA THR A 201 -20.34 -8.42 17.57
C THR A 201 -19.42 -7.25 17.90
N THR A 202 -19.99 -6.06 18.01
CA THR A 202 -19.34 -4.86 18.56
C THR A 202 -18.74 -5.14 19.94
N PRO A 203 -17.45 -4.87 20.18
CA PRO A 203 -16.85 -4.91 21.51
C PRO A 203 -17.60 -4.01 22.48
N SER A 204 -17.92 -4.52 23.67
CA SER A 204 -18.30 -3.67 24.80
C SER A 204 -17.04 -2.93 25.28
N THR A 205 -16.95 -1.65 24.94
CA THR A 205 -15.99 -0.69 25.52
C THR A 205 -14.51 -1.02 25.26
N ILE A 206 -13.96 -0.46 24.18
CA ILE A 206 -12.50 -0.30 24.08
C ILE A 206 -12.13 0.84 25.03
N GLU A 207 -11.45 0.53 26.13
CA GLU A 207 -10.90 1.57 27.02
C GLU A 207 -10.15 2.60 26.19
N THR A 208 -10.39 3.87 26.51
CA THR A 208 -9.85 5.01 25.76
C THR A 208 -8.34 5.04 25.95
N ILE A 209 -7.60 4.34 25.07
CA ILE A 209 -6.14 4.40 25.06
C ILE A 209 -5.76 5.84 24.77
N LYS A 210 -5.05 6.45 25.72
CA LYS A 210 -4.53 7.81 25.60
C LYS A 210 -3.63 7.83 24.34
N PRO A 211 -3.96 8.62 23.30
CA PRO A 211 -3.20 8.59 22.06
C PRO A 211 -1.75 8.97 22.37
N CYS A 212 -0.84 8.00 22.29
CA CYS A 212 0.58 8.28 22.31
C CYS A 212 0.97 8.72 20.90
N MET A 213 1.69 9.84 20.79
CA MET A 213 2.02 10.44 19.50
C MET A 213 3.47 10.11 19.13
N SER A 214 3.81 8.82 18.95
CA SER A 214 5.14 8.49 18.45
C SER A 214 5.23 8.57 16.93
N PHE A 215 6.42 8.89 16.43
CA PHE A 215 6.71 8.91 14.99
C PHE A 215 6.79 7.48 14.47
N LYS A 216 5.93 7.14 13.51
CA LYS A 216 5.82 5.79 12.95
C LYS A 216 6.91 5.48 11.92
N LEU A 217 8.11 6.02 12.08
CA LEU A 217 9.21 5.83 11.13
C LEU A 217 9.74 4.40 11.16
N ASP A 218 10.38 4.00 10.07
CA ASP A 218 11.05 2.69 9.92
C ASP A 218 10.11 1.50 10.21
N THR A 219 8.82 1.68 9.90
CA THR A 219 7.79 0.67 10.13
C THR A 219 7.35 0.04 8.81
N MET A 220 7.10 -1.26 8.85
CA MET A 220 6.50 -2.00 7.74
C MET A 220 5.47 -2.97 8.29
N ILE A 221 4.25 -2.92 7.77
CA ILE A 221 3.12 -3.73 8.21
C ILE A 221 2.61 -4.49 7.00
N PHE A 222 2.67 -5.81 7.08
CA PHE A 222 1.94 -6.70 6.19
C PHE A 222 0.69 -7.21 6.91
N GLU A 223 -0.47 -7.03 6.29
CA GLU A 223 -1.69 -7.68 6.75
C GLU A 223 -2.08 -8.78 5.77
N SER A 224 -2.55 -9.91 6.30
CA SER A 224 -2.84 -11.07 5.48
C SER A 224 -3.95 -10.81 4.46
N SER A 225 -4.89 -9.91 4.75
CA SER A 225 -5.91 -9.48 3.80
C SER A 225 -6.36 -8.04 4.04
N TYR A 226 -6.92 -7.44 3.00
CA TYR A 226 -7.53 -6.12 2.99
C TYR A 226 -8.60 -6.01 4.08
N GLN A 227 -8.75 -4.82 4.66
CA GLN A 227 -9.75 -4.57 5.71
C GLN A 227 -11.17 -4.92 5.22
N GLY A 228 -11.95 -5.62 6.04
CA GLY A 228 -13.30 -6.07 5.66
C GLY A 228 -13.34 -7.38 4.85
N THR A 229 -12.20 -8.07 4.66
CA THR A 229 -12.10 -9.29 3.84
C THR A 229 -11.49 -10.46 4.60
N ALA A 230 -11.90 -11.68 4.23
CA ALA A 230 -11.46 -12.91 4.86
C ALA A 230 -9.98 -13.24 4.58
N SER A 231 -9.30 -13.79 5.59
CA SER A 231 -7.98 -14.41 5.44
C SER A 231 -8.10 -15.94 5.50
N PHE A 232 -7.62 -16.61 4.46
CA PHE A 232 -7.79 -18.04 4.24
C PHE A 232 -6.57 -18.86 4.69
N ARG A 233 -6.83 -20.12 5.04
CA ARG A 233 -5.83 -21.05 5.56
C ARG A 233 -5.98 -22.44 4.92
N ASP A 234 -4.86 -23.12 4.69
CA ASP A 234 -4.78 -24.54 4.33
C ASP A 234 -4.74 -25.39 5.61
N MET A 235 -5.58 -26.43 5.68
CA MET A 235 -5.72 -27.27 6.89
C MET A 235 -4.43 -27.98 7.33
N LYS A 236 -3.49 -28.23 6.41
CA LYS A 236 -2.23 -28.94 6.68
C LYS A 236 -1.02 -28.01 6.73
N LYS A 237 -1.10 -26.84 6.09
CA LYS A 237 0.05 -25.96 5.88
C LYS A 237 -0.05 -24.60 6.57
N GLY A 238 -1.20 -24.24 7.16
CA GLY A 238 -1.36 -22.95 7.85
C GLY A 238 -1.98 -21.87 6.96
N ASN A 239 -1.83 -20.61 7.35
CA ASN A 239 -2.33 -19.45 6.63
C ASN A 239 -1.68 -19.30 5.24
N PHE A 240 -2.47 -19.03 4.20
CA PHE A 240 -1.93 -18.90 2.83
C PHE A 240 -0.93 -17.74 2.73
N PHE A 241 -1.24 -16.58 3.30
CA PHE A 241 -0.32 -15.44 3.33
C PHE A 241 1.01 -15.87 3.93
N MET A 242 1.00 -16.51 5.11
CA MET A 242 2.24 -16.88 5.81
C MET A 242 3.11 -17.83 4.99
N GLN A 243 2.49 -18.87 4.42
CA GLN A 243 3.19 -19.86 3.57
C GLN A 243 3.89 -19.21 2.39
N PHE A 244 3.18 -18.37 1.64
CA PHE A 244 3.75 -17.74 0.45
C PHE A 244 4.72 -16.62 0.82
N PHE A 245 4.42 -15.83 1.84
CA PHE A 245 5.26 -14.74 2.33
C PHE A 245 6.64 -15.24 2.77
N LEU A 246 6.73 -16.20 3.70
CA LEU A 246 8.03 -16.69 4.20
C LEU A 246 8.83 -17.40 3.10
N ARG A 247 8.16 -18.17 2.24
CA ARG A 247 8.79 -18.81 1.08
C ARG A 247 9.38 -17.77 0.12
N LEU A 248 8.63 -16.70 -0.19
CA LEU A 248 9.10 -15.63 -1.08
C LEU A 248 10.21 -14.81 -0.42
N VAL A 249 10.11 -14.48 0.87
CA VAL A 249 11.19 -13.83 1.65
C VAL A 249 12.48 -14.64 1.55
N HIS A 250 12.39 -15.96 1.71
CA HIS A 250 13.55 -16.83 1.58
C HIS A 250 14.08 -16.92 0.15
N LYS A 251 13.20 -17.02 -0.86
CA LYS A 251 13.58 -17.08 -2.28
C LYS A 251 14.24 -15.79 -2.78
N HIS A 252 13.78 -14.64 -2.28
CA HIS A 252 14.22 -13.30 -2.69
C HIS A 252 15.03 -12.59 -1.59
N ASN A 253 15.75 -13.37 -0.77
CA ASN A 253 16.42 -12.86 0.42
C ASN A 253 17.48 -11.78 0.15
N ARG A 254 18.01 -11.69 -1.07
CA ARG A 254 19.00 -10.66 -1.48
C ARG A 254 18.39 -9.37 -1.99
N GLU A 255 17.06 -9.27 -2.01
CA GLU A 255 16.34 -8.13 -2.54
C GLU A 255 15.60 -7.38 -1.43
N SER A 256 15.21 -6.14 -1.69
CA SER A 256 14.33 -5.37 -0.79
C SER A 256 13.02 -6.12 -0.56
N ILE A 257 12.62 -6.26 0.70
CA ILE A 257 11.40 -6.95 1.11
C ILE A 257 10.13 -6.35 0.45
N MET A 258 10.19 -5.10 -0.01
CA MET A 258 9.13 -4.47 -0.81
C MET A 258 8.75 -5.30 -2.05
N LYS A 259 9.70 -6.04 -2.64
CA LYS A 259 9.43 -6.91 -3.80
C LYS A 259 8.57 -8.12 -3.48
N ILE A 260 8.48 -8.52 -2.20
CA ILE A 260 7.66 -9.66 -1.80
C ILE A 260 6.19 -9.38 -2.06
N TYR A 261 5.74 -8.13 -1.89
CA TYR A 261 4.35 -7.73 -2.06
C TYR A 261 3.78 -8.06 -3.45
N PRO A 262 4.33 -7.56 -4.58
CA PRO A 262 3.83 -7.92 -5.91
C PRO A 262 3.99 -9.41 -6.24
N LEU A 263 5.02 -10.08 -5.72
CA LEU A 263 5.20 -11.53 -5.95
C LEU A 263 4.16 -12.38 -5.22
N LEU A 264 3.76 -11.95 -4.02
CA LEU A 264 2.73 -12.60 -3.22
C LEU A 264 1.38 -12.56 -3.93
N TYR A 265 1.01 -11.40 -4.47
CA TYR A 265 -0.21 -11.27 -5.27
C TYR A 265 -0.23 -12.18 -6.48
N ARG A 266 0.88 -12.27 -7.22
CA ARG A 266 0.98 -13.12 -8.40
C ARG A 266 0.71 -14.59 -8.07
N GLU A 267 1.21 -15.07 -6.92
CA GLU A 267 0.91 -16.43 -6.45
C GLU A 267 -0.57 -16.62 -6.10
N PHE A 268 -1.19 -15.62 -5.48
CA PHE A 268 -2.60 -15.70 -5.11
C PHE A 268 -3.49 -15.71 -6.35
N LEU A 269 -3.22 -14.82 -7.31
CA LEU A 269 -3.93 -14.74 -8.58
C LEU A 269 -3.80 -16.04 -9.38
N ARG A 270 -2.58 -16.57 -9.53
CA ARG A 270 -2.31 -17.83 -10.26
C ARG A 270 -3.04 -19.03 -9.65
N ARG A 271 -3.29 -18.99 -8.34
CA ARG A 271 -3.95 -20.07 -7.58
C ARG A 271 -5.44 -19.79 -7.32
N SER A 272 -5.96 -18.69 -7.85
CA SER A 272 -7.35 -18.26 -7.63
C SER A 272 -7.71 -18.17 -6.13
N ILE A 273 -6.78 -17.68 -5.31
CA ILE A 273 -7.01 -17.43 -3.88
C ILE A 273 -7.68 -16.06 -3.74
N PRO A 274 -8.94 -15.98 -3.27
CA PRO A 274 -9.71 -14.74 -3.21
C PRO A 274 -9.32 -13.90 -1.97
N GLN A 275 -8.04 -13.55 -1.86
CA GLN A 275 -7.47 -12.83 -0.72
C GLN A 275 -6.50 -11.75 -1.23
N THR A 276 -6.50 -10.60 -0.58
CA THR A 276 -5.72 -9.43 -1.03
C THR A 276 -4.83 -8.94 0.11
N PRO A 277 -3.60 -9.43 0.24
CA PRO A 277 -2.68 -8.97 1.29
C PRO A 277 -2.38 -7.47 1.19
N THR A 278 -2.26 -6.73 2.29
CA THR A 278 -1.90 -5.30 2.25
C THR A 278 -0.51 -5.03 2.77
N LEU A 279 0.08 -3.93 2.31
CA LEU A 279 1.38 -3.43 2.76
C LEU A 279 1.25 -1.95 3.10
N THR A 280 1.59 -1.59 4.33
CA THR A 280 1.79 -0.20 4.78
C THR A 280 3.24 -0.03 5.20
N THR A 281 3.91 1.05 4.77
CA THR A 281 5.32 1.24 5.11
C THR A 281 5.72 2.71 5.23
N THR A 282 6.68 2.96 6.12
CA THR A 282 7.37 4.22 6.37
C THR A 282 8.90 3.99 6.43
N LEU A 283 9.38 2.89 5.84
CA LEU A 283 10.81 2.59 5.75
C LEU A 283 11.52 3.70 4.98
N ARG A 284 12.74 4.03 5.43
CA ARG A 284 13.58 5.08 4.84
C ARG A 284 14.76 4.52 4.04
N LYS A 285 15.03 3.22 4.19
CA LYS A 285 16.13 2.49 3.58
C LYS A 285 15.61 1.15 3.06
N ASP A 286 16.37 0.50 2.18
CA ASP A 286 16.06 -0.84 1.74
C ASP A 286 16.24 -1.85 2.88
N LEU A 287 15.21 -2.65 3.12
CA LEU A 287 15.20 -3.74 4.08
C LEU A 287 15.44 -5.07 3.36
N ILE A 288 16.66 -5.59 3.45
CA ILE A 288 17.10 -6.85 2.81
C ILE A 288 17.26 -7.92 3.89
N LEU A 289 16.23 -8.75 4.10
CA LEU A 289 16.22 -9.75 5.18
C LEU A 289 17.31 -10.82 5.05
N GLY A 290 17.86 -11.04 3.86
CA GLY A 290 18.99 -11.95 3.66
C GLY A 290 20.23 -11.57 4.45
N HIS A 291 20.39 -10.30 4.85
CA HIS A 291 21.45 -9.91 5.76
C HIS A 291 21.33 -10.56 7.15
N LEU A 292 20.13 -11.00 7.56
CA LEU A 292 19.91 -11.78 8.79
C LEU A 292 20.16 -13.28 8.61
N LEU A 293 20.47 -13.81 7.42
CA LEU A 293 20.69 -15.25 7.26
C LEU A 293 21.81 -15.74 8.17
N LYS A 294 21.60 -16.87 8.83
CA LYS A 294 22.65 -17.56 9.57
C LYS A 294 23.67 -18.11 8.55
N PRO A 295 24.98 -18.08 8.85
CA PRO A 295 25.95 -18.85 8.10
C PRO A 295 25.62 -20.34 8.31
N CYS A 296 25.10 -21.06 7.32
CA CYS A 296 24.97 -22.52 7.41
C CYS A 296 25.03 -23.21 6.04
N GLU A 297 25.68 -24.38 6.04
CA GLU A 297 26.32 -25.06 4.90
C GLU A 297 25.38 -25.84 3.96
N ASN A 298 24.08 -25.89 4.20
CA ASN A 298 23.14 -26.61 3.34
C ASN A 298 21.80 -25.87 3.26
N MET A 299 21.74 -24.84 2.42
CA MET A 299 20.45 -24.28 2.00
C MET A 299 19.73 -25.29 1.12
N PRO A 300 18.44 -25.60 1.39
CA PRO A 300 17.62 -26.31 0.41
C PRO A 300 17.65 -25.49 -0.88
N THR A 301 18.24 -26.04 -1.94
CA THR A 301 18.09 -25.49 -3.29
C THR A 301 16.63 -25.62 -3.68
N ILE A 302 15.86 -24.56 -3.43
CA ILE A 302 14.52 -24.43 -3.99
C ILE A 302 14.70 -24.43 -5.51
N PRO A 303 14.04 -25.33 -6.27
CA PRO A 303 14.18 -25.37 -7.71
C PRO A 303 14.01 -23.97 -8.30
N HIS A 304 14.99 -23.53 -9.07
CA HIS A 304 14.88 -22.34 -9.89
C HIS A 304 13.79 -22.60 -10.94
N GLU A 305 12.54 -22.24 -10.62
CA GLU A 305 11.58 -21.94 -11.68
C GLU A 305 12.19 -20.85 -12.56
N PRO A 306 11.99 -20.92 -13.90
CA PRO A 306 12.55 -19.95 -14.83
C PRO A 306 12.24 -18.55 -14.32
N SER A 307 13.26 -17.69 -14.36
CA SER A 307 13.16 -16.25 -14.12
C SER A 307 11.90 -15.73 -14.83
N MET A 308 10.81 -15.60 -14.06
CA MET A 308 9.58 -15.02 -14.57
C MET A 308 9.99 -13.66 -15.12
N LEU A 309 9.72 -13.43 -16.41
CA LEU A 309 9.82 -12.12 -17.04
C LEU A 309 9.33 -11.09 -16.03
N ARG A 310 10.11 -10.02 -15.81
CA ARG A 310 9.65 -8.88 -15.03
C ARG A 310 8.38 -8.39 -15.72
N GLU A 311 7.22 -8.79 -15.21
CA GLU A 311 5.93 -8.23 -15.60
C GLU A 311 5.89 -6.84 -14.99
N VAL A 312 6.50 -5.91 -15.72
CA VAL A 312 6.38 -4.48 -15.49
C VAL A 312 5.05 -4.05 -16.09
N TYR A 313 4.29 -3.22 -15.38
CA TYR A 313 3.08 -2.64 -15.95
C TYR A 313 3.43 -1.91 -17.25
N ASP A 314 2.64 -2.15 -18.29
CA ASP A 314 2.78 -1.42 -19.54
C ASP A 314 2.21 0.00 -19.39
N LEU A 315 3.11 0.96 -19.17
CA LEU A 315 2.81 2.39 -19.06
C LEU A 315 3.02 3.14 -20.38
N SER A 316 2.83 2.44 -21.51
CA SER A 316 3.02 3.02 -22.84
C SER A 316 1.97 4.07 -23.24
N ASN A 317 0.75 3.99 -22.71
CA ASN A 317 -0.33 4.94 -22.95
C ASN A 317 -0.42 6.00 -21.83
N ASP A 318 -1.31 6.97 -22.02
CA ASP A 318 -1.54 8.02 -21.03
C ASP A 318 -2.19 7.47 -19.74
N ALA A 319 -1.89 8.13 -18.62
CA ALA A 319 -2.59 7.97 -17.37
C ALA A 319 -3.88 8.80 -17.38
N TYR A 320 -4.97 8.24 -16.86
CA TYR A 320 -6.13 9.04 -16.49
C TYR A 320 -5.91 9.61 -15.09
N VAL A 321 -5.93 10.93 -14.95
CA VAL A 321 -5.75 11.59 -13.65
C VAL A 321 -7.03 12.27 -13.21
N LEU A 322 -7.62 11.78 -12.13
CA LEU A 322 -8.76 12.36 -11.45
C LEU A 322 -8.29 13.13 -10.22
N VAL A 323 -8.75 14.36 -10.03
CA VAL A 323 -8.41 15.18 -8.87
C VAL A 323 -9.68 15.69 -8.22
N PHE A 324 -9.85 15.42 -6.92
CA PHE A 324 -10.80 16.10 -6.05
C PHE A 324 -10.01 17.04 -5.13
N HIS A 325 -10.16 18.34 -5.35
CA HIS A 325 -9.47 19.39 -4.59
C HIS A 325 -10.52 20.22 -3.86
N ASN A 326 -10.63 20.05 -2.54
CA ASN A 326 -11.52 20.85 -1.71
C ASN A 326 -10.69 21.77 -0.81
N ASP A 327 -10.72 23.06 -1.12
CA ASP A 327 -10.08 24.14 -0.36
C ASP A 327 -11.07 25.22 0.11
N GLU A 328 -12.26 25.27 -0.48
CA GLU A 328 -13.40 26.07 -0.03
C GLU A 328 -14.57 25.17 0.39
N PHE A 329 -15.15 25.48 1.55
CA PHE A 329 -16.24 24.74 2.15
C PHE A 329 -17.40 25.68 2.51
N GLU A 330 -18.60 25.13 2.61
CA GLU A 330 -19.82 25.85 3.00
C GLU A 330 -19.64 26.56 4.35
N ASP A 331 -18.99 25.90 5.30
CA ASP A 331 -18.44 26.55 6.48
C ASP A 331 -16.99 26.98 6.24
N SER A 332 -16.80 28.28 6.06
CA SER A 332 -15.50 28.92 5.82
C SER A 332 -14.45 28.64 6.89
N ALA A 333 -14.83 28.19 8.10
CA ALA A 333 -13.90 27.76 9.13
C ALA A 333 -13.05 26.55 8.71
N PHE A 334 -13.52 25.77 7.72
CA PHE A 334 -12.80 24.63 7.17
C PHE A 334 -11.97 24.97 5.93
N ASN A 335 -11.92 26.22 5.46
CA ASN A 335 -11.15 26.56 4.25
C ASN A 335 -9.66 26.24 4.40
N ARG A 336 -9.05 25.78 3.29
CA ARG A 336 -7.65 25.30 3.22
C ARG A 336 -6.85 26.14 2.22
N PRO A 337 -6.64 27.45 2.44
CA PRO A 337 -6.02 28.36 1.46
C PRO A 337 -4.57 27.97 1.09
N GLY A 338 -3.90 27.15 1.92
CA GLY A 338 -2.58 26.60 1.60
C GLY A 338 -2.59 25.49 0.53
N SER A 339 -3.73 24.82 0.33
CA SER A 339 -3.87 23.65 -0.57
C SER A 339 -3.71 23.99 -2.05
N ALA A 340 -3.99 25.25 -2.44
CA ALA A 340 -3.79 25.71 -3.82
C ALA A 340 -2.33 25.53 -4.30
N LYS A 341 -1.34 25.71 -3.40
CA LYS A 341 0.09 25.47 -3.72
C LYS A 341 0.39 24.00 -3.96
N ASP A 342 -0.32 23.09 -3.29
CA ASP A 342 -0.18 21.64 -3.50
C ASP A 342 -0.77 21.26 -4.87
N MET A 343 -1.92 21.85 -5.25
CA MET A 343 -2.52 21.69 -6.58
C MET A 343 -1.58 22.19 -7.70
N GLU A 344 -0.98 23.37 -7.54
CA GLU A 344 0.01 23.90 -8.49
C GLU A 344 1.20 22.95 -8.68
N ARG A 345 1.73 22.40 -7.58
CA ARG A 345 2.83 21.42 -7.65
C ARG A 345 2.41 20.13 -8.35
N ILE A 346 1.21 19.62 -8.08
CA ILE A 346 0.67 18.44 -8.77
C ILE A 346 0.63 18.69 -10.28
N GLN A 347 0.10 19.84 -10.71
CA GLN A 347 0.04 20.20 -12.13
C GLN A 347 1.45 20.29 -12.75
N GLN A 348 2.39 20.97 -12.09
CA GLN A 348 3.76 21.12 -12.58
C GLN A 348 4.48 19.77 -12.72
N VAL A 349 4.31 18.87 -11.75
CA VAL A 349 4.92 17.53 -11.81
C VAL A 349 4.31 16.74 -12.96
N LEU A 350 2.98 16.71 -13.05
CA LEU A 350 2.26 15.92 -14.04
C LEU A 350 2.52 16.38 -15.49
N GLN A 351 2.86 17.64 -15.73
CA GLN A 351 3.29 18.12 -17.07
C GLN A 351 4.50 17.33 -17.65
N HIS A 352 5.28 16.65 -16.82
CA HIS A 352 6.43 15.85 -17.25
C HIS A 352 6.08 14.38 -17.51
N TYR A 353 4.84 13.97 -17.28
CA TYR A 353 4.33 12.60 -17.46
C TYR A 353 3.29 12.54 -18.57
N ARG A 354 2.97 11.32 -19.01
CA ARG A 354 1.94 11.04 -20.03
C ARG A 354 0.54 11.18 -19.44
N CYS A 355 0.12 12.40 -19.17
CA CYS A 355 -1.20 12.72 -18.63
C CYS A 355 -1.71 14.03 -19.22
N ASP A 356 -1.98 13.99 -20.53
CA ASP A 356 -2.33 15.14 -21.36
C ASP A 356 -3.55 15.93 -20.85
N LYS A 357 -4.44 15.30 -20.07
CA LYS A 357 -5.59 15.96 -19.46
C LYS A 357 -5.80 15.52 -18.01
N LEU A 358 -5.87 16.50 -17.12
CA LEU A 358 -6.28 16.33 -15.73
C LEU A 358 -7.79 16.55 -15.59
N ASP A 359 -8.50 15.61 -15.00
CA ASP A 359 -9.91 15.72 -14.63
C ASP A 359 -10.02 16.33 -13.22
N ILE A 360 -9.93 17.66 -13.17
CA ILE A 360 -9.90 18.44 -11.92
C ILE A 360 -11.33 18.80 -11.50
N ASN A 361 -11.67 18.44 -10.27
CA ASN A 361 -12.99 18.62 -9.67
C ASN A 361 -12.81 19.41 -8.36
N GLU A 362 -12.89 20.74 -8.45
CA GLU A 362 -12.70 21.64 -7.32
C GLU A 362 -14.00 21.90 -6.56
N ASN A 363 -13.91 21.90 -5.23
CA ASN A 363 -14.94 22.30 -4.28
C ASN A 363 -16.31 21.66 -4.61
N LYS A 364 -16.32 20.33 -4.75
CA LYS A 364 -17.52 19.57 -5.14
C LYS A 364 -18.28 19.00 -3.95
N SER A 365 -19.61 18.98 -4.06
CA SER A 365 -20.50 18.39 -3.07
C SER A 365 -20.36 16.87 -3.04
N LYS A 366 -20.82 16.25 -1.94
CA LYS A 366 -20.86 14.79 -1.81
C LYS A 366 -21.59 14.12 -2.98
N GLU A 367 -22.75 14.63 -3.36
CA GLU A 367 -23.56 14.04 -4.44
C GLU A 367 -22.81 14.08 -5.78
N TYR A 368 -22.08 15.17 -6.04
CA TYR A 368 -21.24 15.27 -7.24
C TYR A 368 -20.11 14.24 -7.23
N VAL A 369 -19.41 14.09 -6.10
CA VAL A 369 -18.35 13.07 -5.96
C VAL A 369 -18.90 11.68 -6.24
N GLN A 370 -20.06 11.33 -5.67
CA GLN A 370 -20.70 10.03 -5.88
C GLN A 370 -21.12 9.82 -7.35
N GLN A 371 -21.68 10.84 -8.00
CA GLN A 371 -22.01 10.78 -9.42
C GLN A 371 -20.75 10.59 -10.28
N LYS A 372 -19.70 11.39 -10.01
CA LYS A 372 -18.43 11.31 -10.72
C LYS A 372 -17.80 9.92 -10.59
N MET A 373 -17.82 9.35 -9.39
CA MET A 373 -17.27 8.01 -9.18
C MET A 373 -18.15 6.91 -9.79
N ALA A 374 -19.47 7.11 -9.90
CA ALA A 374 -20.32 6.24 -10.71
C ALA A 374 -19.94 6.28 -12.19
N GLU A 375 -19.64 7.46 -12.75
CA GLU A 375 -19.10 7.60 -14.11
C GLU A 375 -17.76 6.88 -14.26
N ILE A 376 -16.85 7.03 -13.29
CA ILE A 376 -15.56 6.32 -13.28
C ILE A 376 -15.75 4.81 -13.27
N SER A 377 -16.71 4.28 -12.51
CA SER A 377 -16.98 2.84 -12.48
C SER A 377 -17.45 2.26 -13.82
N GLN A 378 -17.98 3.11 -14.72
CA GLN A 378 -18.52 2.72 -16.04
C GLN A 378 -17.66 3.16 -17.22
N LYS A 379 -16.70 4.07 -17.00
CA LYS A 379 -15.84 4.61 -18.05
C LYS A 379 -14.95 3.51 -18.66
N ASP A 380 -14.76 3.54 -19.98
CA ASP A 380 -13.77 2.69 -20.63
C ASP A 380 -12.34 3.23 -20.42
N PHE A 381 -11.53 2.49 -19.67
CA PHE A 381 -10.12 2.75 -19.44
C PHE A 381 -9.18 1.93 -20.33
N THR A 382 -9.70 1.17 -21.30
CA THR A 382 -8.87 0.46 -22.30
C THR A 382 -7.76 1.33 -22.91
N PRO A 383 -8.00 2.60 -23.31
CA PRO A 383 -6.96 3.43 -23.90
C PRO A 383 -5.94 4.02 -22.91
N TYR A 384 -6.13 3.87 -21.60
CA TYR A 384 -5.23 4.43 -20.58
C TYR A 384 -4.34 3.33 -19.99
N SER A 385 -3.13 3.67 -19.58
CA SER A 385 -2.23 2.71 -18.93
C SER A 385 -2.52 2.54 -17.44
N CYS A 386 -3.02 3.58 -16.77
CA CYS A 386 -3.31 3.56 -15.34
C CYS A 386 -4.36 4.60 -14.94
N LEU A 387 -4.87 4.47 -13.72
CA LEU A 387 -5.72 5.47 -13.07
C LEU A 387 -4.97 6.07 -11.89
N ILE A 388 -4.90 7.39 -11.82
CA ILE A 388 -4.37 8.14 -10.68
C ILE A 388 -5.49 9.01 -10.12
N VAL A 389 -5.74 8.94 -8.82
CA VAL A 389 -6.76 9.71 -8.12
C VAL A 389 -6.09 10.51 -7.00
N PHE A 390 -6.14 11.83 -7.08
CA PHE A 390 -5.74 12.74 -6.01
C PHE A 390 -6.97 13.21 -5.25
N ILE A 391 -6.92 13.17 -3.92
CA ILE A 391 -7.96 13.71 -3.04
C ILE A 391 -7.29 14.60 -2.01
N MET A 392 -7.65 15.88 -1.98
CA MET A 392 -7.13 16.87 -1.04
C MET A 392 -8.31 17.53 -0.33
N SER A 393 -8.54 17.19 0.94
CA SER A 393 -9.65 17.72 1.74
C SER A 393 -9.42 17.51 3.24
N HIS A 394 -10.39 17.88 4.09
CA HIS A 394 -10.47 17.37 5.45
C HIS A 394 -10.90 15.90 5.44
N GLY A 395 -10.45 15.18 6.46
CA GLY A 395 -10.85 13.80 6.69
C GLY A 395 -11.09 13.52 8.17
N SER A 396 -11.76 12.43 8.47
CA SER A 396 -12.13 12.03 9.84
C SER A 396 -11.99 10.51 10.00
N ILE A 397 -12.49 9.99 11.12
CA ILE A 397 -12.52 8.56 11.42
C ILE A 397 -13.18 7.75 10.30
N ASN A 398 -12.88 6.45 10.25
CA ASN A 398 -13.42 5.51 9.25
C ASN A 398 -13.10 5.89 7.79
N ASP A 399 -11.97 6.56 7.56
CA ASP A 399 -11.55 7.04 6.23
C ASP A 399 -12.62 7.87 5.53
N THR A 400 -13.33 8.71 6.30
CA THR A 400 -14.31 9.65 5.76
C THR A 400 -13.64 10.93 5.30
N ILE A 401 -14.16 11.52 4.23
CA ILE A 401 -13.64 12.73 3.60
C ILE A 401 -14.77 13.77 3.55
N LEU A 402 -14.44 15.01 3.87
CA LEU A 402 -15.37 16.13 3.83
C LEU A 402 -15.51 16.64 2.39
N ALA A 403 -16.73 16.74 1.89
CA ALA A 403 -17.05 17.43 0.64
C ALA A 403 -17.28 18.93 0.90
N SER A 404 -17.31 19.75 -0.17
CA SER A 404 -17.43 21.21 -0.01
C SER A 404 -18.76 21.65 0.63
N ASP A 405 -19.80 20.84 0.52
CA ASP A 405 -21.14 21.06 1.11
C ASP A 405 -21.24 20.60 2.58
N GLY A 406 -20.11 20.44 3.27
CA GLY A 406 -20.07 20.03 4.68
C GLY A 406 -20.48 18.57 4.94
N LYS A 407 -20.78 17.78 3.89
CA LYS A 407 -21.18 16.37 4.03
C LYS A 407 -19.97 15.43 3.91
N TRP A 408 -20.05 14.30 4.61
CA TRP A 408 -19.00 13.27 4.63
C TRP A 408 -19.30 12.12 3.67
N PHE A 409 -18.27 11.66 2.95
CA PHE A 409 -18.32 10.45 2.12
C PHE A 409 -17.19 9.49 2.51
N TYR A 410 -17.34 8.20 2.20
CA TYR A 410 -16.42 7.15 2.60
C TYR A 410 -15.37 6.90 1.51
N PHE A 411 -14.09 7.04 1.84
CA PHE A 411 -13.01 6.77 0.89
C PHE A 411 -13.10 5.36 0.29
N GLN A 412 -13.39 4.35 1.12
CA GLN A 412 -13.47 2.97 0.67
C GLN A 412 -14.63 2.73 -0.31
N GLU A 413 -15.85 3.06 0.11
CA GLU A 413 -17.08 2.75 -0.64
C GLU A 413 -17.34 3.70 -1.81
N ASP A 414 -17.09 5.00 -1.61
CA ASP A 414 -17.40 6.01 -2.62
C ASP A 414 -16.26 6.16 -3.63
N ILE A 415 -15.01 5.86 -3.26
CA ILE A 415 -13.84 5.99 -4.16
C ILE A 415 -13.26 4.62 -4.56
N VAL A 416 -12.69 3.88 -3.60
CA VAL A 416 -11.90 2.68 -3.92
C VAL A 416 -12.75 1.62 -4.61
N ASP A 417 -13.94 1.32 -4.09
CA ASP A 417 -14.90 0.36 -4.69
C ASP A 417 -15.26 0.71 -6.13
N LYS A 418 -15.43 2.00 -6.43
CA LYS A 418 -15.77 2.47 -7.78
C LYS A 418 -14.61 2.31 -8.76
N CYS A 419 -13.38 2.52 -8.30
CA CYS A 419 -12.18 2.25 -9.09
C CYS A 419 -11.97 0.74 -9.32
N THR A 420 -12.12 -0.08 -8.28
CA THR A 420 -11.83 -1.53 -8.34
C THR A 420 -12.94 -2.38 -8.94
N SER A 421 -14.15 -1.84 -9.09
CA SER A 421 -15.25 -2.51 -9.79
C SER A 421 -15.23 -2.33 -11.31
N ASN A 422 -14.36 -1.45 -11.84
CA ASN A 422 -14.24 -1.22 -13.27
C ASN A 422 -13.30 -2.24 -13.94
N ARG A 423 -13.89 -3.17 -14.71
CA ARG A 423 -13.16 -4.27 -15.39
C ARG A 423 -12.12 -3.81 -16.41
N THR A 424 -12.25 -2.61 -16.97
CA THR A 424 -11.26 -2.09 -17.94
C THR A 424 -9.98 -1.59 -17.27
N LEU A 425 -9.96 -1.54 -15.92
CA LEU A 425 -8.79 -1.30 -15.09
C LEU A 425 -8.17 -2.60 -14.52
N ASP A 426 -8.69 -3.79 -14.86
CA ASP A 426 -8.10 -5.06 -14.42
C ASP A 426 -6.67 -5.19 -14.97
N GLY A 427 -5.70 -5.49 -14.10
CA GLY A 427 -4.28 -5.55 -14.46
C GLY A 427 -3.61 -4.18 -14.69
N LYS A 428 -4.34 -3.08 -14.50
CA LYS A 428 -3.81 -1.71 -14.59
C LYS A 428 -3.63 -1.12 -13.19
N PRO A 429 -2.50 -0.41 -12.92
CA PRO A 429 -2.26 0.16 -11.61
C PRO A 429 -3.25 1.29 -11.31
N LYS A 430 -3.72 1.30 -10.06
CA LYS A 430 -4.65 2.28 -9.48
C LYS A 430 -3.91 3.00 -8.36
N LEU A 431 -3.51 4.23 -8.62
CA LEU A 431 -2.78 5.07 -7.66
C LEU A 431 -3.76 6.01 -6.96
N LEU A 432 -3.91 5.89 -5.64
CA LEU A 432 -4.73 6.79 -4.84
C LEU A 432 -3.81 7.62 -3.94
N VAL A 433 -3.85 8.94 -4.08
CA VAL A 433 -3.08 9.88 -3.26
C VAL A 433 -4.09 10.66 -2.41
N LEU A 434 -4.15 10.34 -1.12
CA LEU A 434 -5.08 10.93 -0.17
C LEU A 434 -4.33 11.90 0.77
N GLN A 435 -4.56 13.19 0.58
CA GLN A 435 -4.21 14.24 1.52
C GLN A 435 -5.46 14.61 2.32
N ALA A 436 -5.72 13.85 3.37
CA ALA A 436 -6.80 14.11 4.31
C ALA A 436 -6.44 13.51 5.68
N CYS A 437 -6.89 14.18 6.75
CA CYS A 437 -6.75 13.64 8.11
C CYS A 437 -7.53 12.32 8.26
N ARG A 438 -7.24 11.53 9.29
CA ARG A 438 -8.01 10.30 9.59
C ARG A 438 -8.73 10.35 10.95
N GLY A 439 -8.89 11.54 11.53
CA GLY A 439 -9.49 11.76 12.85
C GLY A 439 -8.76 11.03 14.00
N ASN A 440 -9.31 11.08 15.21
CA ASN A 440 -8.90 10.20 16.32
C ASN A 440 -9.86 9.01 16.36
N ASP A 441 -9.36 7.78 16.15
CA ASP A 441 -10.16 6.55 16.09
C ASP A 441 -11.02 6.34 17.36
N ARG A 442 -12.26 6.85 17.36
CA ARG A 442 -13.33 6.32 18.18
C ARG A 442 -14.16 5.42 17.26
N ILE A 443 -14.09 4.13 17.55
CA ILE A 443 -14.66 3.08 16.71
C ILE A 443 -16.19 3.18 16.74
N VAL A 444 -16.78 3.46 15.57
CA VAL A 444 -18.20 3.27 15.27
C VAL A 444 -18.24 2.53 13.93
N VAL A 445 -19.00 1.44 13.86
CA VAL A 445 -19.02 0.54 12.70
C VAL A 445 -20.30 0.78 11.91
N ASP A 446 -20.15 1.28 10.69
CA ASP A 446 -21.27 1.60 9.79
C ASP A 446 -21.07 0.94 8.40
N ALA A 447 -19.95 0.23 8.18
CA ALA A 447 -19.54 -0.20 6.84
C ALA A 447 -20.16 -1.55 6.43
N ILE A 448 -20.68 -1.60 5.21
CA ILE A 448 -21.15 -2.83 4.54
C ILE A 448 -19.92 -3.48 3.88
N PRO A 449 -19.70 -4.80 3.99
CA PRO A 449 -18.56 -5.44 3.34
C PRO A 449 -18.59 -5.23 1.81
N PRO A 450 -17.52 -4.68 1.21
CA PRO A 450 -17.50 -4.32 -0.21
C PRO A 450 -17.44 -5.56 -1.13
N ARG A 451 -18.01 -5.45 -2.33
CA ARG A 451 -18.16 -6.55 -3.31
C ARG A 451 -17.10 -6.58 -4.44
N SER A 452 -16.00 -5.82 -4.33
CA SER A 452 -15.00 -5.69 -5.42
C SER A 452 -13.61 -6.18 -5.04
N ASP A 453 -12.89 -6.78 -5.99
CA ASP A 453 -11.51 -7.26 -5.82
C ASP A 453 -10.52 -6.09 -5.71
N LYS A 454 -9.85 -5.96 -4.55
CA LYS A 454 -8.99 -4.81 -4.20
C LYS A 454 -7.56 -4.96 -4.69
N VAL A 455 -7.36 -5.22 -5.99
CA VAL A 455 -6.05 -5.52 -6.58
C VAL A 455 -5.45 -4.34 -7.37
N ASP A 456 -4.12 -4.38 -7.58
CA ASP A 456 -3.32 -3.36 -8.27
C ASP A 456 -3.45 -1.96 -7.67
N LEU A 457 -3.67 -1.89 -6.36
CA LEU A 457 -3.91 -0.68 -5.60
C LEU A 457 -2.65 -0.22 -4.86
N VAL A 458 -2.30 1.05 -5.03
CA VAL A 458 -1.29 1.72 -4.20
C VAL A 458 -1.93 2.97 -3.62
N ILE A 459 -1.99 3.04 -2.29
CA ILE A 459 -2.54 4.19 -1.56
C ILE A 459 -1.40 4.93 -0.87
N PHE A 460 -1.20 6.19 -1.25
CA PHE A 460 -0.39 7.14 -0.52
C PHE A 460 -1.28 7.97 0.39
N GLN A 461 -0.93 8.05 1.67
CA GLN A 461 -1.64 8.87 2.66
C GLN A 461 -0.67 9.90 3.24
N SER A 462 -1.08 11.17 3.31
CA SER A 462 -0.28 12.24 3.92
C SER A 462 -0.08 12.04 5.42
N THR A 463 -1.01 11.34 6.07
CA THR A 463 -1.02 11.08 7.51
C THR A 463 -1.21 9.62 7.85
N TYR A 464 -0.50 9.16 8.87
CA TYR A 464 -0.84 7.90 9.53
C TYR A 464 -2.22 8.00 10.22
N GLN A 465 -2.94 6.90 10.32
CA GLN A 465 -4.25 6.87 11.00
C GLN A 465 -4.15 7.45 12.43
N GLY A 466 -5.10 8.30 12.84
CA GLY A 466 -5.00 9.01 14.13
C GLY A 466 -4.28 10.38 14.08
N LYS A 467 -3.93 10.90 12.91
CA LYS A 467 -3.18 12.18 12.76
C LYS A 467 -3.92 13.20 11.89
N ILE A 468 -3.61 14.47 12.16
CA ILE A 468 -4.08 15.65 11.42
C ILE A 468 -3.10 15.91 10.27
N SER A 469 -3.63 16.26 9.09
CA SER A 469 -2.90 16.48 7.82
C SER A 469 -2.59 17.94 7.57
#